data_AF-A0AA38L6X3-F1
#
_entry.id   AF-A0AA38L6X3-F1
#
_cell.length_a   1.000
_cell.length_b   1.000
_cell.length_c   1.000
_cell.angle_alpha   90.00
_cell.angle_beta   90.00
_cell.angle_gamma   90.00
#
_symmetry.space_group_name_H-M   'P 1'
#
loop_
_entity.id
_entity.type
_entity.pdbx_description
1 polymer ?
#
loop_
_entity_poly.entity_id
_entity_poly.type
_entity_poly.pdbx_seq_one_letter_code
_entity_poly.pdbx_strand_id
1 'polypeptide(L)'
;MSQPSLPSVLTTPTASAEASAVGDKPKKMTIELPWTKPVLNLILIGETGVGKTAFVNLLANVCAGVPLEEFEDKIKQDNELNDQKAPGSQTIKPQFYSIVCANGQIVNVLDTPGLADERGIDVDNEHKQAISYAIKQNFEVIDAVLILLHGRASRLTVRNGYTLNTISSMLPNSIIDNITCVFTSAVSLSFNLDLESLPQHFLDAPRWLIDNPFPQWVEYRRMLALPSIDEDVLDDLNESVHRGYKRGLKILSQLFQYLDNRKGQPAQSISQLYDISMEIEAHISNAIVRISPIEDRRTRLKKLQADLQDQEHIMAINEHYEKTTMQRYYEMVDTGSIHNVLCTANNCHSNCLEHCNFPFTLDQETLAKSCSCFEDKPGVALLKRRCTVCDHLVEDHRQYRTRWVENIREERSIDEKSKHDFDAAKTQTEMLTMLMEVARKEIEDLERDIDAFVAEIKDSYEKYNKLSLSGSFIRHISSAIRMLEYTEVRIKSQGADSETLDQIAKSIKRLEKKVQILEVVEKRGKAKLEE
;
A
#
# COMPACT_ATOMS: atom_id res chain seq x y z
N MET A 1 14.92 -29.57 34.20
CA MET A 1 14.36 -28.63 35.18
C MET A 1 15.24 -27.40 35.21
N SER A 2 14.88 -26.37 34.45
CA SER A 2 15.43 -25.02 34.58
C SER A 2 14.38 -24.06 34.02
N GLN A 3 13.72 -23.31 34.90
CA GLN A 3 12.84 -22.19 34.54
C GLN A 3 13.69 -20.98 34.13
N PRO A 4 13.23 -20.13 33.20
CA PRO A 4 13.83 -18.83 32.94
C PRO A 4 13.32 -17.78 33.92
N SER A 5 14.26 -16.96 34.39
CA SER A 5 14.10 -15.85 35.33
C SER A 5 13.40 -14.63 34.73
N LEU A 6 12.47 -14.06 35.49
CA LEU A 6 11.77 -12.78 35.26
C LEU A 6 12.71 -11.57 35.30
N PRO A 7 12.43 -10.47 34.57
CA PRO A 7 13.16 -9.21 34.72
C PRO A 7 12.67 -8.42 35.95
N SER A 8 13.65 -7.88 36.66
CA SER A 8 13.53 -7.06 37.87
C SER A 8 12.82 -5.72 37.66
N VAL A 9 11.85 -5.45 38.53
CA VAL A 9 11.19 -4.16 38.72
C VAL A 9 12.20 -3.15 39.28
N LEU A 10 12.46 -2.06 38.55
CA LEU A 10 13.22 -0.91 39.07
C LEU A 10 12.29 -0.04 39.92
N THR A 11 12.40 -0.21 41.23
CA THR A 11 11.92 0.72 42.27
C THR A 11 12.81 1.95 42.32
N THR A 12 12.23 3.14 42.19
CA THR A 12 12.90 4.42 42.43
C THR A 12 13.08 4.67 43.95
N PRO A 13 14.20 5.26 44.39
CA PRO A 13 14.46 5.48 45.82
C PRO A 13 13.75 6.74 46.35
N THR A 14 13.09 6.58 47.49
CA THR A 14 12.71 7.65 48.42
C THR A 14 13.95 8.38 48.93
N ALA A 15 14.05 9.69 48.67
CA ALA A 15 15.02 10.58 49.29
C ALA A 15 14.31 11.52 50.27
N SER A 16 14.90 11.58 51.46
CA SER A 16 14.54 12.27 52.68
C SER A 16 14.54 13.80 52.59
N ALA A 17 13.75 14.40 53.46
CA ALA A 17 13.57 15.84 53.64
C ALA A 17 14.82 16.53 54.22
N GLU A 18 15.26 17.60 53.57
CA GLU A 18 15.93 18.73 54.20
C GLU A 18 15.38 20.03 53.60
N ALA A 19 14.95 20.93 54.49
CA ALA A 19 14.41 22.23 54.18
C ALA A 19 15.54 23.26 54.17
N SER A 20 15.66 24.05 53.09
CA SER A 20 15.80 25.53 53.13
C SER A 20 16.04 26.13 51.74
N ALA A 21 15.65 27.40 51.63
CA ALA A 21 15.89 28.37 50.57
C ALA A 21 14.81 28.51 49.49
N VAL A 22 14.04 29.58 49.69
CA VAL A 22 13.04 30.18 48.83
C VAL A 22 13.69 30.60 47.51
N GLY A 23 13.28 29.95 46.42
CA GLY A 23 13.42 30.41 45.06
C GLY A 23 12.18 29.96 44.32
N ASP A 24 11.40 30.90 43.78
CA ASP A 24 10.17 30.64 43.06
C ASP A 24 10.40 29.56 41.98
N LYS A 25 9.83 28.37 42.19
CA LYS A 25 9.70 27.40 41.11
C LYS A 25 8.76 28.01 40.07
N PRO A 26 9.10 28.00 38.77
CA PRO A 26 8.17 28.46 37.74
C PRO A 26 6.87 27.68 37.91
N LYS A 27 5.79 28.43 38.10
CA LYS A 27 4.44 27.93 38.31
C LYS A 27 4.11 27.06 37.09
N LYS A 28 3.97 25.74 37.27
CA LYS A 28 3.50 24.83 36.20
C LYS A 28 2.28 25.47 35.57
N MET A 29 2.41 25.91 34.32
CA MET A 29 1.31 26.54 33.61
C MET A 29 0.29 25.43 33.34
N THR A 30 -0.82 25.45 34.07
CA THR A 30 -1.92 24.51 33.84
C THR A 30 -2.52 24.89 32.50
N ILE A 31 -2.03 24.28 31.42
CA ILE A 31 -2.76 24.31 30.15
C ILE A 31 -4.06 23.58 30.46
N GLU A 32 -5.13 24.33 30.71
CA GLU A 32 -6.49 23.78 30.75
C GLU A 32 -6.81 23.30 29.34
N LEU A 33 -6.44 22.04 29.08
CA LEU A 33 -6.72 21.36 27.85
C LEU A 33 -8.24 21.15 27.79
N PRO A 34 -8.95 21.76 26.82
CA PRO A 34 -10.39 21.99 26.89
C PRO A 34 -11.20 20.80 26.33
N TRP A 35 -10.91 19.58 26.76
CA TRP A 35 -11.69 18.41 26.37
C TRP A 35 -12.12 17.61 27.59
N THR A 36 -13.16 16.82 27.44
CA THR A 36 -13.81 16.09 28.54
C THR A 36 -13.62 14.58 28.44
N LYS A 37 -13.43 14.05 27.22
CA LYS A 37 -13.18 12.62 27.00
C LYS A 37 -11.96 12.12 27.79
N PRO A 38 -12.06 10.97 28.48
CA PRO A 38 -10.95 10.42 29.23
C PRO A 38 -9.81 9.95 28.33
N VAL A 39 -10.14 9.45 27.13
CA VAL A 39 -9.20 8.94 26.14
C VAL A 39 -9.56 9.51 24.76
N LEU A 40 -8.55 9.98 24.03
CA LEU A 40 -8.66 10.36 22.62
C LEU A 40 -7.73 9.48 21.79
N ASN A 41 -8.27 8.80 20.78
CA ASN A 41 -7.53 7.91 19.89
C ASN A 41 -7.35 8.56 18.51
N LEU A 42 -6.12 8.96 18.20
CA LEU A 42 -5.74 9.73 17.01
C LEU A 42 -4.80 8.92 16.12
N ILE A 43 -5.02 8.99 14.81
CA ILE A 43 -4.11 8.43 13.80
C ILE A 43 -3.55 9.59 12.98
N LEU A 44 -2.22 9.67 12.84
CA LEU A 44 -1.57 10.66 11.99
C LEU A 44 -1.21 10.01 10.65
N ILE A 45 -1.70 10.54 9.53
CA ILE A 45 -1.36 10.05 8.19
C ILE A 45 -0.93 11.22 7.31
N GLY A 46 0.04 11.03 6.43
CA GLY A 46 0.49 12.06 5.51
C GLY A 46 1.76 11.66 4.78
N GLU A 47 2.20 12.50 3.84
CA GLU A 47 3.42 12.27 3.07
C GLU A 47 4.67 12.19 3.98
N THR A 48 5.71 11.54 3.49
CA THR A 48 7.04 11.57 4.10
C THR A 48 7.55 13.01 4.25
N GLY A 49 8.18 13.33 5.38
CA GLY A 49 8.75 14.67 5.64
C GLY A 49 7.75 15.79 5.98
N VAL A 50 6.44 15.51 6.04
CA VAL A 50 5.43 16.54 6.38
C VAL A 50 5.46 17.01 7.85
N GLY A 51 6.23 16.33 8.71
CA GLY A 51 6.41 16.69 10.12
C GLY A 51 5.49 15.93 11.10
N LYS A 52 5.11 14.68 10.79
CA LYS A 52 4.26 13.85 11.67
C LYS A 52 4.91 13.62 13.04
N THR A 53 6.14 13.09 13.10
CA THR A 53 6.87 12.89 14.36
C THR A 53 7.03 14.18 15.16
N ALA A 54 7.37 15.28 14.48
CA ALA A 54 7.48 16.60 15.11
C ALA A 54 6.14 17.09 15.69
N PHE A 55 5.01 16.74 15.05
CA PHE A 55 3.68 17.04 15.58
C PHE A 55 3.36 16.20 16.81
N VAL A 56 3.73 14.91 16.85
CA VAL A 56 3.59 14.09 18.07
C VAL A 56 4.43 14.66 19.21
N ASN A 57 5.66 15.10 18.94
CA ASN A 57 6.52 15.74 19.94
C ASN A 57 5.90 17.03 20.50
N LEU A 58 5.28 17.85 19.63
CA LEU A 58 4.52 19.01 20.06
C LEU A 58 3.35 18.60 20.98
N LEU A 59 2.55 17.60 20.58
CA LEU A 59 1.45 17.10 21.39
C LEU A 59 1.94 16.58 22.75
N ALA A 60 3.05 15.82 22.79
CA ALA A 60 3.60 15.24 24.02
C ALA A 60 4.09 16.31 25.02
N ASN A 61 4.66 17.41 24.54
CA ASN A 61 5.06 18.53 25.38
C ASN A 61 3.86 19.35 25.85
N VAL A 62 2.96 19.72 24.94
CA VAL A 62 1.75 20.51 25.28
C VAL A 62 0.84 19.74 26.23
N CYS A 63 0.60 18.45 25.98
CA CYS A 63 -0.22 17.60 26.84
C CYS A 63 0.36 17.46 28.25
N ALA A 64 1.68 17.36 28.38
CA ALA A 64 2.35 17.28 29.68
C ALA A 64 2.28 18.60 30.47
N GLY A 65 1.82 19.70 29.85
CA GLY A 65 1.73 21.02 30.50
C GLY A 65 3.10 21.63 30.81
N VAL A 66 4.14 21.26 30.04
CA VAL A 66 5.47 21.88 30.18
C VAL A 66 5.50 23.22 29.46
N PRO A 67 6.16 24.24 30.02
CA PRO A 67 6.37 25.51 29.33
C PRO A 67 7.35 25.33 28.16
N LEU A 68 7.36 26.27 27.21
CA LEU A 68 8.18 26.19 25.99
C LEU A 68 9.67 25.97 26.31
N GLU A 69 10.16 26.63 27.36
CA GLU A 69 11.54 26.60 27.81
C GLU A 69 11.99 25.20 28.26
N GLU A 70 11.03 24.36 28.66
CA GLU A 70 11.24 22.98 29.11
C GLU A 70 10.81 21.96 28.03
N PHE A 71 10.58 22.38 26.78
CA PHE A 71 10.29 21.44 25.70
C PHE A 71 11.49 20.54 25.45
N GLU A 72 11.22 19.24 25.53
CA GLU A 72 12.18 18.17 25.30
C GLU A 72 11.77 17.33 24.08
N ASP A 73 12.77 16.73 23.43
CA ASP A 73 12.53 15.71 22.43
C ASP A 73 12.15 14.39 23.15
N LYS A 74 10.85 14.17 23.32
CA LYS A 74 10.32 13.04 24.08
C LYS A 74 10.25 11.76 23.24
N ILE A 75 10.42 11.87 21.94
CA ILE A 75 10.25 10.79 20.97
C ILE A 75 11.61 10.51 20.32
N LYS A 76 12.21 9.37 20.67
CA LYS A 76 13.51 8.98 20.11
C LYS A 76 13.41 8.71 18.62
N GLN A 77 14.33 9.30 17.84
CA GLN A 77 14.47 9.12 16.39
C GLN A 77 15.03 7.74 15.98
N ASP A 78 15.10 6.75 16.88
CA ASP A 78 15.64 5.41 16.60
C ASP A 78 14.83 4.68 15.49
N ASN A 79 13.60 5.13 15.23
CA ASN A 79 12.71 4.66 14.15
C ASN A 79 12.73 5.56 12.90
N GLU A 80 13.75 6.39 12.73
CA GLU A 80 13.90 7.29 11.58
C GLU A 80 15.14 6.95 10.72
N LEU A 81 14.96 6.84 9.40
CA LEU A 81 16.10 6.80 8.46
C LEU A 81 16.69 8.20 8.34
N ASN A 82 17.87 8.42 8.91
CA ASN A 82 18.69 9.61 8.66
C ASN A 82 19.67 9.32 7.52
N ASP A 83 19.22 9.46 6.27
CA ASP A 83 20.13 9.43 5.14
C ASP A 83 20.75 10.83 4.96
N GLN A 84 22.08 10.95 5.12
CA GLN A 84 22.79 12.24 5.10
C GLN A 84 22.66 13.00 3.75
N LYS A 85 22.03 12.37 2.74
CA LYS A 85 21.81 12.92 1.41
C LYS A 85 20.37 13.34 1.11
N ALA A 86 19.40 13.08 2.00
CA ALA A 86 18.00 13.48 1.82
C ALA A 86 17.52 14.37 2.98
N PRO A 87 16.89 15.54 2.71
CA PRO A 87 16.34 16.38 3.76
C PRO A 87 15.02 15.78 4.28
N GLY A 88 15.07 15.14 5.44
CA GLY A 88 13.88 14.72 6.19
C GLY A 88 14.02 13.33 6.78
N SER A 89 13.74 13.20 8.08
CA SER A 89 13.73 11.91 8.74
C SER A 89 12.43 11.16 8.40
N GLN A 90 12.56 9.86 8.13
CA GLN A 90 11.45 9.02 7.66
C GLN A 90 11.10 7.96 8.70
N THR A 91 9.90 8.04 9.28
CA THR A 91 9.36 7.00 10.18
C THR A 91 9.27 5.67 9.43
N ILE A 92 10.03 4.66 9.88
CA ILE A 92 10.17 3.35 9.20
C ILE A 92 8.99 2.42 9.51
N LYS A 93 8.45 2.51 10.73
CA LYS A 93 7.37 1.63 11.22
C LYS A 93 6.34 2.45 12.00
N PRO A 94 5.04 2.08 11.96
CA PRO A 94 4.05 2.75 12.80
C PRO A 94 4.41 2.64 14.27
N GLN A 95 4.27 3.75 14.99
CA GLN A 95 4.61 3.82 16.41
C GLN A 95 3.43 4.38 17.21
N PHE A 96 3.06 3.64 18.25
CA PHE A 96 1.97 4.00 19.14
C PHE A 96 2.53 4.73 20.38
N TYR A 97 1.95 5.88 20.67
CA TYR A 97 2.27 6.70 21.83
C TYR A 97 1.02 6.89 22.69
N SER A 98 1.14 6.61 23.99
CA SER A 98 0.11 6.95 24.97
C SER A 98 0.61 8.10 25.83
N ILE A 99 0.03 9.28 25.61
CA ILE A 99 0.46 10.53 26.24
C ILE A 99 -0.50 10.83 27.38
N VAL A 100 0.00 10.80 28.62
CA VAL A 100 -0.77 11.21 29.80
C VAL A 100 -0.69 12.74 29.93
N CYS A 101 -1.84 13.38 29.88
CA CYS A 101 -1.97 14.83 29.97
C CYS A 101 -1.90 15.30 31.43
N ALA A 102 -1.55 16.58 31.64
CA ALA A 102 -1.47 17.19 32.96
C ALA A 102 -2.80 17.16 33.73
N ASN A 103 -3.93 17.10 33.02
CA ASN A 103 -5.28 16.97 33.57
C ASN A 103 -5.72 15.51 33.82
N GLY A 104 -4.85 14.53 33.59
CA GLY A 104 -5.10 13.10 33.80
C GLY A 104 -5.78 12.38 32.63
N GLN A 105 -6.15 13.10 31.57
CA GLN A 105 -6.67 12.47 30.34
C GLN A 105 -5.54 11.84 29.52
N ILE A 106 -5.89 10.96 28.59
CA ILE A 106 -4.93 10.24 27.75
C ILE A 106 -5.17 10.58 26.28
N VAL A 107 -4.10 10.95 25.58
CA VAL A 107 -4.10 11.07 24.12
C VAL A 107 -3.26 9.93 23.57
N ASN A 108 -3.92 8.98 22.93
CA ASN A 108 -3.28 7.92 22.19
C ASN A 108 -3.07 8.37 20.75
N VAL A 109 -1.83 8.31 20.27
CA VAL A 109 -1.45 8.72 18.93
C VAL A 109 -0.75 7.57 18.24
N LEU A 110 -1.24 7.19 17.07
CA LEU A 110 -0.51 6.34 16.15
C LEU A 110 0.17 7.21 15.11
N ASP A 111 1.49 7.32 15.22
CA ASP A 111 2.33 7.91 14.18
C ASP A 111 2.57 6.87 13.09
N THR A 112 2.31 7.22 11.84
CA THR A 112 2.47 6.31 10.71
C THR A 112 3.69 6.67 9.86
N PRO A 113 4.28 5.70 9.15
CA PRO A 113 5.19 5.99 8.05
C PRO A 113 4.58 6.97 7.05
N GLY A 114 5.45 7.69 6.34
CA GLY A 114 5.02 8.48 5.20
C GLY A 114 4.57 7.60 4.04
N LEU A 115 3.53 8.05 3.35
CA LEU A 115 3.10 7.47 2.08
C LEU A 115 3.73 8.25 0.92
N ALA A 116 3.85 7.60 -0.24
CA ALA A 116 4.55 8.08 -1.42
C ALA A 116 6.06 8.15 -1.23
N ASP A 117 6.67 7.08 -0.72
CA ASP A 117 8.11 6.97 -0.53
C ASP A 117 8.90 7.06 -1.86
N GLU A 118 10.10 7.65 -1.84
CA GLU A 118 10.98 7.72 -3.03
C GLU A 118 11.46 6.33 -3.48
N ARG A 119 11.38 5.35 -2.57
CA ARG A 119 11.74 3.95 -2.78
C ARG A 119 10.69 3.16 -3.58
N GLY A 120 9.51 3.73 -3.84
CA GLY A 120 8.52 3.18 -4.76
C GLY A 120 7.27 2.58 -4.11
N ILE A 121 6.37 2.06 -4.97
CA ILE A 121 5.01 1.61 -4.59
C ILE A 121 5.02 0.35 -3.73
N ASP A 122 6.01 -0.54 -3.90
CA ASP A 122 6.08 -1.76 -3.11
C ASP A 122 6.30 -1.43 -1.62
N VAL A 123 7.13 -0.43 -1.32
CA VAL A 123 7.32 0.10 0.03
C VAL A 123 6.03 0.74 0.57
N ASP A 124 5.27 1.44 -0.26
CA ASP A 124 3.97 1.97 0.16
C ASP A 124 2.98 0.85 0.52
N ASN A 125 3.02 -0.29 -0.18
CA ASN A 125 2.18 -1.44 0.15
C ASN A 125 2.56 -2.07 1.49
N GLU A 126 3.86 -2.15 1.80
CA GLU A 126 4.34 -2.55 3.12
C GLU A 126 3.89 -1.57 4.22
N HIS A 127 3.99 -0.26 3.95
CA HIS A 127 3.50 0.78 4.87
C HIS A 127 1.99 0.67 5.10
N LYS A 128 1.18 0.47 4.05
CA LYS A 128 -0.29 0.24 4.19
C LYS A 128 -0.58 -0.93 5.12
N GLN A 129 0.11 -2.05 4.91
CA GLN A 129 -0.06 -3.26 5.72
C GLN A 129 0.31 -3.00 7.18
N ALA A 130 1.48 -2.39 7.41
CA ALA A 130 1.96 -2.07 8.75
C ALA A 130 0.98 -1.13 9.48
N ILE A 131 0.47 -0.11 8.80
CA ILE A 131 -0.52 0.83 9.35
C ILE A 131 -1.81 0.11 9.73
N SER A 132 -2.38 -0.68 8.81
CA SER A 132 -3.60 -1.45 9.06
C SER A 132 -3.45 -2.40 10.26
N TYR A 133 -2.32 -3.09 10.35
CA TYR A 133 -2.01 -3.96 11.49
C TYR A 133 -1.86 -3.17 12.79
N ALA A 134 -1.12 -2.06 12.79
CA ALA A 134 -0.93 -1.24 13.97
C ALA A 134 -2.26 -0.64 14.48
N ILE A 135 -3.16 -0.24 13.59
CA ILE A 135 -4.51 0.21 13.96
C ILE A 135 -5.27 -0.93 14.65
N LYS A 136 -5.26 -2.13 14.05
CA LYS A 136 -5.95 -3.31 14.58
C LYS A 136 -5.45 -3.72 15.97
N GLN A 137 -4.15 -3.60 16.23
CA GLN A 137 -3.56 -3.99 17.50
C GLN A 137 -3.79 -2.96 18.62
N ASN A 138 -3.82 -1.67 18.28
CA ASN A 138 -3.78 -0.60 19.29
C ASN A 138 -5.13 0.10 19.51
N PHE A 139 -6.10 -0.05 18.60
CA PHE A 139 -7.38 0.65 18.70
C PHE A 139 -8.58 -0.27 18.47
N GLU A 140 -9.58 -0.15 19.36
CA GLU A 140 -10.94 -0.63 19.10
C GLU A 140 -11.79 0.47 18.46
N VAL A 141 -11.57 1.72 18.87
CA VAL A 141 -12.30 2.91 18.46
C VAL A 141 -11.32 4.03 18.10
N ILE A 142 -11.62 4.75 17.03
CA ILE A 142 -10.83 5.89 16.52
C ILE A 142 -11.67 7.16 16.68
N ASP A 143 -11.11 8.18 17.35
CA ASP A 143 -11.76 9.48 17.49
C ASP A 143 -11.47 10.38 16.28
N ALA A 144 -10.25 10.33 15.73
CA ALA A 144 -9.94 11.06 14.51
C ALA A 144 -8.76 10.50 13.71
N VAL A 145 -8.80 10.76 12.41
CA VAL A 145 -7.67 10.61 11.49
C VAL A 145 -7.22 11.99 11.07
N LEU A 146 -6.02 12.39 11.51
CA LEU A 146 -5.41 13.66 11.17
C LEU A 146 -4.56 13.49 9.91
N ILE A 147 -4.98 14.11 8.81
CA ILE A 147 -4.25 14.11 7.55
C ILE A 147 -3.32 15.31 7.52
N LEU A 148 -2.02 15.06 7.64
CA LEU A 148 -0.99 16.10 7.66
C LEU A 148 -0.53 16.40 6.23
N LEU A 149 -0.60 17.67 5.85
CA LEU A 149 -0.26 18.18 4.52
C LEU A 149 0.65 19.41 4.63
N HIS A 150 1.53 19.63 3.66
CA HIS A 150 2.40 20.80 3.66
C HIS A 150 1.63 22.04 3.17
N GLY A 151 1.46 23.07 4.01
CA GLY A 151 0.60 24.22 3.66
C GLY A 151 1.26 25.29 2.79
N ARG A 152 2.59 25.26 2.59
CA ARG A 152 3.33 26.19 1.72
C ARG A 152 3.44 25.75 0.26
N ALA A 153 3.07 24.51 -0.06
CA ALA A 153 3.08 24.02 -1.43
C ALA A 153 2.03 24.76 -2.24
N SER A 154 2.42 25.40 -3.34
CA SER A 154 1.51 26.21 -4.17
C SER A 154 0.58 25.38 -5.07
N ARG A 155 0.90 24.10 -5.27
CA ARG A 155 0.13 23.16 -6.11
C ARG A 155 0.24 21.74 -5.54
N LEU A 156 -0.80 20.93 -5.71
CA LEU A 156 -0.67 19.48 -5.51
C LEU A 156 0.25 18.92 -6.60
N THR A 157 1.38 18.35 -6.16
CA THR A 157 2.25 17.59 -7.06
C THR A 157 1.62 16.23 -7.38
N VAL A 158 2.15 15.52 -8.38
CA VAL A 158 1.75 14.13 -8.68
C VAL A 158 1.89 13.25 -7.43
N ARG A 159 2.92 13.51 -6.61
CA ARG A 159 3.19 12.83 -5.35
C ARG A 159 2.08 13.07 -4.33
N ASN A 160 1.69 14.32 -4.11
CA ASN A 160 0.62 14.67 -3.17
C ASN A 160 -0.72 14.05 -3.63
N GLY A 161 -1.02 14.10 -4.93
CA GLY A 161 -2.22 13.49 -5.49
C GLY A 161 -2.27 11.98 -5.27
N TYR A 162 -1.14 11.30 -5.47
CA TYR A 162 -1.00 9.88 -5.20
C TYR A 162 -1.12 9.56 -3.69
N THR A 163 -0.50 10.35 -2.82
CA THR A 163 -0.65 10.22 -1.35
C THR A 163 -2.11 10.30 -0.94
N LEU A 164 -2.85 11.32 -1.40
CA LEU A 164 -4.25 11.52 -1.04
C LEU A 164 -5.15 10.40 -1.58
N ASN A 165 -4.93 9.94 -2.80
CA ASN A 165 -5.65 8.77 -3.35
C ASN A 165 -5.34 7.49 -2.56
N THR A 166 -4.09 7.34 -2.12
CA THR A 166 -3.66 6.21 -1.29
C THR A 166 -4.34 6.23 0.07
N ILE A 167 -4.36 7.39 0.74
CA ILE A 167 -5.10 7.57 1.99
C ILE A 167 -6.58 7.25 1.78
N SER A 168 -7.19 7.77 0.72
CA SER A 168 -8.60 7.51 0.39
C SER A 168 -8.90 6.03 0.16
N SER A 169 -7.93 5.25 -0.33
CA SER A 169 -8.08 3.80 -0.54
C SER A 169 -7.96 3.00 0.76
N MET A 170 -7.22 3.51 1.75
CA MET A 170 -7.03 2.85 3.04
C MET A 170 -8.17 3.08 4.02
N LEU A 171 -8.91 4.18 3.85
CA LEU A 171 -9.92 4.62 4.79
C LEU A 171 -11.34 4.27 4.32
N PRO A 172 -12.19 3.71 5.19
CA PRO A 172 -13.58 3.46 4.87
C PRO A 172 -14.40 4.76 4.92
N ASN A 173 -15.48 4.82 4.13
CA ASN A 173 -16.38 5.96 4.10
C ASN A 173 -17.08 6.21 5.46
N SER A 174 -17.17 5.18 6.32
CA SER A 174 -17.76 5.29 7.66
C SER A 174 -17.00 6.23 8.61
N ILE A 175 -15.72 6.53 8.34
CA ILE A 175 -14.91 7.42 9.19
C ILE A 175 -14.80 8.85 8.65
N ILE A 176 -15.56 9.20 7.60
CA ILE A 176 -15.45 10.52 6.93
C ILE A 176 -15.61 11.69 7.90
N ASP A 177 -16.55 11.62 8.84
CA ASP A 177 -16.82 12.65 9.85
C ASP A 177 -15.72 12.81 10.92
N ASN A 178 -14.77 11.87 10.94
CA ASN A 178 -13.64 11.80 11.85
C ASN A 178 -12.32 12.18 11.16
N ILE A 179 -12.35 12.49 9.86
CA ILE A 179 -11.19 12.99 9.12
C ILE A 179 -11.05 14.49 9.30
N THR A 180 -9.83 14.96 9.53
CA THR A 180 -9.51 16.40 9.53
C THR A 180 -8.13 16.64 8.94
N CYS A 181 -7.98 17.77 8.25
CA CYS A 181 -6.73 18.14 7.59
C CYS A 181 -5.93 19.11 8.46
N VAL A 182 -4.66 18.79 8.71
CA VAL A 182 -3.71 19.63 9.44
C VAL A 182 -2.62 20.08 8.46
N PHE A 183 -2.59 21.37 8.15
CA PHE A 183 -1.57 21.94 7.28
C PHE A 183 -0.39 22.41 8.11
N THR A 184 0.73 21.71 7.96
CA THR A 184 1.99 22.03 8.64
C THR A 184 2.73 23.15 7.93
N SER A 185 3.62 23.83 8.66
CA SER A 185 4.48 24.91 8.16
C SER A 185 3.72 26.11 7.58
N ALA A 186 2.44 26.31 7.93
CA ALA A 186 1.62 27.35 7.33
C ALA A 186 0.95 28.26 8.38
N VAL A 187 1.03 29.56 8.10
CA VAL A 187 0.19 30.60 8.70
C VAL A 187 -0.78 31.14 7.64
N SER A 188 -1.86 31.80 8.05
CA SER A 188 -2.93 32.28 7.15
C SER A 188 -2.45 33.06 5.93
N LEU A 189 -1.33 33.80 6.03
CA LEU A 189 -0.74 34.58 4.94
C LEU A 189 0.20 33.76 4.02
N SER A 190 0.68 32.61 4.48
CA SER A 190 1.60 31.73 3.75
C SER A 190 0.92 30.47 3.22
N PHE A 191 -0.39 30.33 3.41
CA PHE A 191 -1.16 29.20 2.91
C PHE A 191 -1.41 29.40 1.42
N ASN A 192 -0.75 28.58 0.60
CA ASN A 192 -0.76 28.73 -0.86
C ASN A 192 -1.31 27.49 -1.58
N LEU A 193 -1.80 26.49 -0.84
CA LEU A 193 -2.25 25.26 -1.47
C LEU A 193 -3.52 25.49 -2.28
N ASP A 194 -3.48 25.06 -3.54
CA ASP A 194 -4.64 25.00 -4.42
C ASP A 194 -5.66 23.97 -3.89
N LEU A 195 -6.64 24.46 -3.13
CA LEU A 195 -7.68 23.63 -2.54
C LEU A 195 -8.55 22.96 -3.60
N GLU A 196 -8.76 23.58 -4.77
CA GLU A 196 -9.64 23.04 -5.82
C GLU A 196 -9.13 21.72 -6.39
N SER A 197 -7.84 21.45 -6.22
CA SER A 197 -7.20 20.21 -6.63
C SER A 197 -7.36 19.04 -5.63
N LEU A 198 -7.86 19.29 -4.41
CA LEU A 198 -8.10 18.26 -3.40
C LEU A 198 -9.36 17.44 -3.73
N PRO A 199 -9.36 16.12 -3.44
CA PRO A 199 -10.58 15.32 -3.42
C PRO A 199 -11.68 15.95 -2.56
N GLN A 200 -12.94 15.84 -3.01
CA GLN A 200 -14.09 16.50 -2.37
C GLN A 200 -14.22 16.20 -0.86
N HIS A 201 -13.99 14.96 -0.45
CA HIS A 201 -14.05 14.59 0.97
C HIS A 201 -12.95 15.24 1.84
N PHE A 202 -11.82 15.65 1.26
CA PHE A 202 -10.79 16.42 1.97
C PHE A 202 -11.04 17.94 1.92
N LEU A 203 -11.78 18.42 0.93
CA LEU A 203 -12.28 19.79 0.86
C LEU A 203 -13.32 20.07 1.96
N ASP A 204 -14.21 19.10 2.16
CA ASP A 204 -15.31 19.18 3.14
C ASP A 204 -14.80 18.96 4.59
N ALA A 205 -13.64 18.32 4.75
CA ALA A 205 -13.04 18.06 6.05
C ALA A 205 -12.60 19.36 6.76
N PRO A 206 -12.73 19.46 8.09
CA PRO A 206 -12.23 20.62 8.83
C PRO A 206 -10.72 20.79 8.70
N ARG A 207 -10.27 22.05 8.69
CA ARG A 207 -8.90 22.44 8.33
C ARG A 207 -8.25 23.21 9.47
N TRP A 208 -7.02 22.82 9.80
CA TRP A 208 -6.22 23.44 10.84
C TRP A 208 -4.87 23.86 10.27
N LEU A 209 -4.52 25.13 10.43
CA LEU A 209 -3.22 25.64 10.00
C LEU A 209 -2.29 25.68 11.21
N ILE A 210 -1.24 24.88 11.23
CA ILE A 210 -0.26 24.88 12.31
C ILE A 210 1.15 25.09 11.77
N ASP A 211 1.79 26.16 12.20
CA ASP A 211 3.24 26.30 12.09
C ASP A 211 3.84 25.72 13.37
N ASN A 212 4.39 24.51 13.28
CA ASN A 212 4.79 23.75 14.44
C ASN A 212 5.97 24.47 15.15
N PRO A 213 5.80 24.93 16.41
CA PRO A 213 6.86 25.64 17.12
C PRO A 213 7.96 24.69 17.62
N PHE A 214 7.74 23.38 17.68
CA PHE A 214 8.71 22.43 18.23
C PHE A 214 10.02 22.38 17.40
N PRO A 215 10.00 22.21 16.07
CA PRO A 215 11.23 22.30 15.26
C PRO A 215 11.95 23.65 15.40
N GLN A 216 11.20 24.75 15.47
CA GLN A 216 11.76 26.09 15.65
C GLN A 216 12.47 26.23 17.01
N TRP A 217 11.87 25.66 18.06
CA TRP A 217 12.46 25.61 19.39
C TRP A 217 13.75 24.77 19.44
N VAL A 218 13.76 23.60 18.80
CA VAL A 218 14.96 22.76 18.70
C VAL A 218 16.10 23.49 17.99
N GLU A 219 15.80 24.18 16.88
CA GLU A 219 16.80 24.94 16.15
C GLU A 219 17.27 26.17 16.94
N TYR A 220 16.37 26.87 17.64
CA TYR A 220 16.75 27.96 18.55
C TYR A 220 17.72 27.50 19.64
N ARG A 221 17.44 26.36 20.30
CA ARG A 221 18.34 25.76 21.29
C ARG A 221 19.69 25.36 20.70
N ARG A 222 19.71 24.86 19.46
CA ARG A 222 20.94 24.53 18.75
C ARG A 222 21.78 25.78 18.49
N MET A 223 21.13 26.86 18.04
CA MET A 223 21.76 28.14 17.78
C MET A 223 22.31 28.78 19.05
N LEU A 224 21.58 28.73 20.17
CA LEU A 224 22.08 29.16 21.49
C LEU A 224 23.38 28.47 21.92
N ALA A 225 23.63 27.24 21.45
CA ALA A 225 24.83 26.48 21.78
C ALA A 225 26.04 26.81 20.87
N LEU A 226 25.87 27.64 19.83
CA LEU A 226 26.97 28.03 18.94
C LEU A 226 27.82 29.15 19.59
N PRO A 227 29.16 29.07 19.50
CA PRO A 227 30.06 29.96 20.23
C PRO A 227 30.10 31.43 19.75
N SER A 228 29.46 31.75 18.61
CA SER A 228 29.52 33.10 18.01
C SER A 228 28.32 33.32 17.08
N ILE A 229 27.17 33.60 17.67
CA ILE A 229 25.94 33.98 16.97
C ILE A 229 25.63 35.45 17.20
N ASP A 230 25.02 36.08 16.19
CA ASP A 230 24.55 37.46 16.26
C ASP A 230 23.38 37.58 17.24
N GLU A 231 23.48 38.50 18.20
CA GLU A 231 22.49 38.71 19.26
C GLU A 231 21.14 39.17 18.68
N ASP A 232 21.15 40.00 17.63
CA ASP A 232 19.93 40.46 16.96
C ASP A 232 19.19 39.29 16.29
N VAL A 233 19.94 38.37 15.66
CA VAL A 233 19.37 37.16 15.04
C VAL A 233 18.76 36.23 16.09
N LEU A 234 19.40 36.13 17.26
CA LEU A 234 18.93 35.30 18.35
C LEU A 234 17.64 35.85 18.97
N ASP A 235 17.55 37.17 19.15
CA ASP A 235 16.35 37.85 19.65
C ASP A 235 15.18 37.71 18.67
N ASP A 236 15.42 37.90 17.36
CA ASP A 236 14.41 37.70 16.31
C ASP A 236 13.86 36.25 16.31
N LEU A 237 14.75 35.26 16.43
CA LEU A 237 14.36 33.85 16.52
C LEU A 237 13.55 33.58 17.78
N ASN A 238 14.00 34.09 18.93
CA ASN A 238 13.33 33.93 20.20
C ASN A 238 11.88 34.48 20.16
N GLU A 239 11.70 35.69 19.64
CA GLU A 239 10.39 36.29 19.44
C GLU A 239 9.50 35.46 18.50
N SER A 240 10.09 34.97 17.40
CA SER A 240 9.39 34.16 16.41
C SER A 240 8.88 32.85 17.02
N VAL A 241 9.72 32.10 17.75
CA VAL A 241 9.33 30.83 18.37
C VAL A 241 8.25 31.04 19.44
N HIS A 242 8.38 32.06 20.30
CA HIS A 242 7.38 32.37 21.32
C HIS A 242 6.03 32.76 20.72
N ARG A 243 6.05 33.51 19.62
CA ARG A 243 4.84 33.87 18.87
C ARG A 243 4.20 32.64 18.22
N GLY A 244 5.01 31.78 17.62
CA GLY A 244 4.60 30.48 17.06
C GLY A 244 3.97 29.58 18.12
N TYR A 245 4.58 29.50 19.31
CA TYR A 245 4.08 28.72 20.44
C TYR A 245 2.70 29.17 20.92
N LYS A 246 2.52 30.47 21.18
CA LYS A 246 1.22 31.03 21.60
C LYS A 246 0.12 30.75 20.57
N ARG A 247 0.44 30.90 19.28
CA ARG A 247 -0.48 30.61 18.18
C ARG A 247 -0.79 29.10 18.12
N GLY A 248 0.22 28.25 18.19
CA GLY A 248 0.11 26.80 18.18
C GLY A 248 -0.78 26.28 19.31
N LEU A 249 -0.60 26.77 20.54
CA LEU A 249 -1.46 26.42 21.67
C LEU A 249 -2.93 26.77 21.42
N LYS A 250 -3.21 27.95 20.86
CA LYS A 250 -4.58 28.35 20.54
C LYS A 250 -5.22 27.40 19.51
N ILE A 251 -4.47 27.03 18.46
CA ILE A 251 -4.95 26.12 17.43
C ILE A 251 -5.17 24.72 18.01
N LEU A 252 -4.22 24.20 18.80
CA LEU A 252 -4.34 22.89 19.44
C LEU A 252 -5.53 22.85 20.40
N SER A 253 -5.75 23.91 21.18
CA SER A 253 -6.90 24.05 22.06
C SER A 253 -8.22 23.91 21.28
N GLN A 254 -8.36 24.63 20.16
CA GLN A 254 -9.54 24.53 19.30
C GLN A 254 -9.67 23.16 18.61
N LEU A 255 -8.55 22.57 18.18
CA LEU A 255 -8.51 21.24 17.60
C LEU A 255 -9.01 20.20 18.61
N PHE A 256 -8.51 20.22 19.84
CA PHE A 256 -8.94 19.28 20.87
C PHE A 256 -10.43 19.45 21.24
N GLN A 257 -10.96 20.68 21.29
CA GLN A 257 -12.41 20.89 21.47
C GLN A 257 -13.21 20.27 20.32
N TYR A 258 -12.72 20.40 19.09
CA TYR A 258 -13.36 19.78 17.93
C TYR A 258 -13.33 18.24 18.03
N LEU A 259 -12.19 17.67 18.40
CA LEU A 259 -11.99 16.22 18.56
C LEU A 259 -12.85 15.63 19.70
N ASP A 260 -13.02 16.38 20.79
CA ASP A 260 -13.88 16.00 21.92
C ASP A 260 -15.33 15.77 21.48
N ASN A 261 -15.80 16.57 20.52
CA ASN A 261 -17.16 16.51 19.98
C ASN A 261 -17.35 15.46 18.87
N ARG A 262 -16.34 14.65 18.54
CA ARG A 262 -16.46 13.58 17.53
C ARG A 262 -17.04 12.32 18.14
N LYS A 263 -17.84 11.59 17.37
CA LYS A 263 -18.26 10.24 17.76
C LYS A 263 -17.18 9.26 17.35
N GLY A 264 -16.66 8.48 18.29
CA GLY A 264 -15.66 7.45 17.98
C GLY A 264 -16.20 6.42 16.98
N GLN A 265 -15.36 6.00 16.04
CA GLN A 265 -15.69 5.04 14.99
C GLN A 265 -14.95 3.71 15.21
N PRO A 266 -15.56 2.56 14.84
CA PRO A 266 -14.89 1.27 14.97
C PRO A 266 -13.63 1.16 14.10
N ALA A 267 -12.49 0.86 14.72
CA ALA A 267 -11.20 0.70 14.04
C ALA A 267 -11.20 -0.49 13.08
N GLN A 268 -11.99 -1.53 13.39
CA GLN A 268 -12.09 -2.75 12.59
C GLN A 268 -12.51 -2.48 11.13
N SER A 269 -13.24 -1.39 10.87
CA SER A 269 -13.66 -1.02 9.52
C SER A 269 -12.47 -0.75 8.58
N ILE A 270 -11.37 -0.20 9.10
CA ILE A 270 -10.13 0.03 8.34
C ILE A 270 -9.47 -1.29 7.97
N SER A 271 -9.33 -2.21 8.94
CA SER A 271 -8.72 -3.52 8.69
C SER A 271 -9.56 -4.38 7.74
N GLN A 272 -10.89 -4.36 7.87
CA GLN A 272 -11.79 -5.06 6.96
C GLN A 272 -11.65 -4.55 5.52
N LEU A 273 -11.53 -3.23 5.33
CA LEU A 273 -11.33 -2.65 4.00
C LEU A 273 -9.99 -3.10 3.39
N TYR A 274 -8.94 -3.15 4.22
CA TYR A 274 -7.63 -3.66 3.81
C TYR A 274 -7.69 -5.14 3.42
N ASP A 275 -8.37 -5.98 4.20
CA ASP A 275 -8.53 -7.42 3.91
C ASP A 275 -9.25 -7.64 2.57
N ILE A 276 -10.32 -6.86 2.30
CA ILE A 276 -11.03 -6.89 1.01
C ILE A 276 -10.09 -6.44 -0.14
N SER A 277 -9.28 -5.40 0.06
CA SER A 277 -8.28 -4.97 -0.93
C SER A 277 -7.31 -6.09 -1.30
N MET A 278 -6.83 -6.85 -0.30
CA MET A 278 -5.93 -7.98 -0.52
C MET A 278 -6.61 -9.15 -1.24
N GLU A 279 -7.87 -9.42 -0.93
CA GLU A 279 -8.66 -10.42 -1.63
C GLU A 279 -8.84 -10.07 -3.12
N ILE A 280 -9.18 -8.82 -3.42
CA ILE A 280 -9.27 -8.31 -4.80
C ILE A 280 -7.92 -8.48 -5.52
N GLU A 281 -6.82 -8.10 -4.88
CA GLU A 281 -5.49 -8.24 -5.49
C GLU A 281 -5.11 -9.70 -5.78
N ALA A 282 -5.44 -10.63 -4.88
CA ALA A 282 -5.22 -12.06 -5.09
C ALA A 282 -6.07 -12.60 -6.24
N HIS A 283 -7.38 -12.28 -6.27
CA HIS A 283 -8.28 -12.74 -7.32
C HIS A 283 -7.89 -12.16 -8.69
N ILE A 284 -7.52 -10.88 -8.78
CA ILE A 284 -7.00 -10.28 -10.02
C ILE A 284 -5.73 -10.99 -10.47
N SER A 285 -4.79 -11.24 -9.56
CA SER A 285 -3.51 -11.89 -9.93
C SER A 285 -3.75 -13.31 -10.46
N ASN A 286 -4.66 -14.06 -9.84
CA ASN A 286 -5.08 -15.37 -10.33
C ASN A 286 -5.79 -15.28 -11.70
N ALA A 287 -6.68 -14.29 -11.86
CA ALA A 287 -7.39 -14.07 -13.12
C ALA A 287 -6.42 -13.70 -14.26
N ILE A 288 -5.40 -12.86 -14.03
CA ILE A 288 -4.39 -12.54 -15.06
C ILE A 288 -3.70 -13.81 -15.57
N VAL A 289 -3.29 -14.70 -14.68
CA VAL A 289 -2.58 -15.94 -15.03
C VAL A 289 -3.46 -16.89 -15.83
N ARG A 290 -4.75 -16.99 -15.49
CA ARG A 290 -5.69 -17.90 -16.15
C ARG A 290 -6.29 -17.35 -17.44
N ILE A 291 -6.59 -16.04 -17.48
CA ILE A 291 -7.22 -15.37 -18.63
C ILE A 291 -6.23 -15.15 -19.77
N SER A 292 -4.94 -14.90 -19.49
CA SER A 292 -3.98 -14.57 -20.57
C SER A 292 -3.87 -15.68 -21.64
N PRO A 293 -3.69 -16.97 -21.31
CA PRO A 293 -3.66 -18.04 -22.30
C PRO A 293 -5.01 -18.24 -23.01
N ILE A 294 -6.12 -18.04 -22.29
CA ILE A 294 -7.48 -18.14 -22.82
C ILE A 294 -7.73 -17.06 -23.88
N GLU A 295 -7.35 -15.81 -23.62
CA GLU A 295 -7.49 -14.70 -24.57
C GLU A 295 -6.57 -14.88 -25.78
N ASP A 296 -5.35 -15.42 -25.60
CA ASP A 296 -4.47 -15.77 -26.72
C ASP A 296 -5.11 -16.84 -27.62
N ARG A 297 -5.70 -17.89 -27.03
CA ARG A 297 -6.40 -18.96 -27.77
C ARG A 297 -7.65 -18.42 -28.46
N ARG A 298 -8.47 -17.62 -27.76
CA ARG A 298 -9.66 -16.96 -28.30
C ARG A 298 -9.32 -16.04 -29.47
N THR A 299 -8.26 -15.26 -29.38
CA THR A 299 -7.82 -14.37 -30.47
C THR A 299 -7.39 -15.17 -31.69
N ARG A 300 -6.66 -16.28 -31.51
CA ARG A 300 -6.29 -17.19 -32.61
C ARG A 300 -7.51 -17.83 -33.26
N LEU A 301 -8.47 -18.30 -32.47
CA LEU A 301 -9.72 -18.88 -32.97
C LEU A 301 -10.57 -17.86 -33.73
N LYS A 302 -10.67 -16.61 -33.24
CA LYS A 302 -11.36 -15.53 -33.96
C LYS A 302 -10.67 -15.16 -35.26
N LYS A 303 -9.33 -15.14 -35.29
CA LYS A 303 -8.57 -14.91 -36.51
C LYS A 303 -8.80 -16.05 -37.51
N LEU A 304 -8.74 -17.31 -37.05
CA LEU A 304 -9.06 -18.46 -37.88
C LEU A 304 -10.50 -18.38 -38.41
N GLN A 305 -11.47 -17.95 -37.60
CA GLN A 305 -12.86 -17.77 -38.05
C GLN A 305 -12.97 -16.71 -39.16
N ALA A 306 -12.24 -15.59 -39.05
CA ALA A 306 -12.18 -14.56 -40.08
C ALA A 306 -11.50 -15.07 -41.36
N ASP A 307 -10.35 -15.74 -41.23
CA ASP A 307 -9.61 -16.33 -42.36
C ASP A 307 -10.45 -17.40 -43.10
N LEU A 308 -11.26 -18.19 -42.36
CA LEU A 308 -12.20 -19.17 -42.92
C LEU A 308 -13.38 -18.52 -43.65
N GLN A 309 -13.79 -17.30 -43.27
CA GLN A 309 -14.84 -16.54 -43.96
C GLN A 309 -14.34 -15.92 -45.28
N ASP A 310 -13.05 -15.60 -45.37
CA ASP A 310 -12.45 -14.97 -46.56
C ASP A 310 -12.05 -15.96 -47.69
N GLN A 311 -12.30 -17.27 -47.51
CA GLN A 311 -12.18 -18.36 -48.51
C GLN A 311 -10.81 -18.59 -49.19
N GLU A 312 -9.72 -17.91 -48.83
CA GLU A 312 -8.51 -17.90 -49.67
C GLU A 312 -7.54 -19.11 -49.50
N HIS A 313 -7.59 -19.91 -48.44
CA HIS A 313 -6.55 -20.93 -48.19
C HIS A 313 -7.07 -22.30 -47.71
N ILE A 314 -7.80 -22.99 -48.58
CA ILE A 314 -8.38 -24.33 -48.32
C ILE A 314 -7.31 -25.44 -48.26
N MET A 315 -6.13 -25.26 -48.87
CA MET A 315 -5.12 -26.33 -48.98
C MET A 315 -4.12 -26.41 -47.81
N ALA A 316 -4.05 -25.39 -46.93
CA ALA A 316 -3.18 -25.40 -45.75
C ALA A 316 -3.84 -26.03 -44.49
N ILE A 317 -5.13 -26.37 -44.59
CA ILE A 317 -5.99 -26.75 -43.46
C ILE A 317 -5.74 -28.19 -42.98
N ASN A 318 -5.28 -29.09 -43.85
CA ASN A 318 -4.97 -30.48 -43.46
C ASN A 318 -3.71 -30.60 -42.58
N GLU A 319 -2.73 -29.71 -42.74
CA GLU A 319 -1.45 -29.78 -42.02
C GLU A 319 -1.50 -29.08 -40.64
N HIS A 320 -2.44 -28.14 -40.46
CA HIS A 320 -2.69 -27.44 -39.19
C HIS A 320 -3.63 -28.19 -38.24
N TYR A 321 -4.43 -29.14 -38.75
CA TYR A 321 -5.38 -29.93 -37.94
C TYR A 321 -4.69 -31.08 -37.18
N GLU A 322 -3.68 -31.73 -37.77
CA GLU A 322 -2.88 -32.76 -37.08
C GLU A 322 -1.93 -32.19 -36.01
N LYS A 323 -1.55 -30.91 -36.11
CA LYS A 323 -0.51 -30.30 -35.24
C LYS A 323 -1.04 -29.54 -34.02
N THR A 324 -2.36 -29.34 -33.91
CA THR A 324 -2.98 -28.60 -32.80
C THR A 324 -3.29 -29.47 -31.58
N THR A 325 -3.23 -30.79 -31.69
CA THR A 325 -3.89 -31.67 -30.70
C THR A 325 -2.90 -32.51 -29.89
N MET A 326 -2.18 -31.85 -28.98
CA MET A 326 -1.70 -32.38 -27.69
C MET A 326 -1.13 -31.21 -26.89
N GLN A 327 -1.97 -30.48 -26.15
CA GLN A 327 -1.47 -29.46 -25.23
C GLN A 327 -1.33 -30.03 -23.83
N ARG A 328 -0.06 -30.18 -23.43
CA ARG A 328 0.34 -30.25 -22.03
C ARG A 328 -0.06 -28.92 -21.39
N TYR A 329 -0.96 -28.97 -20.41
CA TYR A 329 -1.27 -27.82 -19.58
C TYR A 329 -0.84 -28.15 -18.16
N TYR A 330 -0.43 -27.11 -17.44
CA TYR A 330 0.03 -27.26 -16.07
C TYR A 330 -1.04 -26.71 -15.15
N GLU A 331 -1.48 -27.52 -14.21
CA GLU A 331 -2.44 -27.12 -13.17
C GLU A 331 -1.72 -27.10 -11.82
N MET A 332 -2.06 -26.13 -10.97
CA MET A 332 -1.59 -26.12 -9.60
C MET A 332 -2.55 -26.91 -8.71
N VAL A 333 -2.07 -28.02 -8.15
CA VAL A 333 -2.84 -28.86 -7.23
C VAL A 333 -2.43 -28.54 -5.79
N ASP A 334 -3.41 -28.41 -4.90
CA ASP A 334 -3.20 -28.21 -3.47
C ASP A 334 -2.50 -29.43 -2.84
N THR A 335 -1.48 -29.16 -2.04
CA THR A 335 -0.67 -30.16 -1.30
C THR A 335 -0.93 -30.11 0.20
N GLY A 336 -1.97 -29.38 0.64
CA GLY A 336 -2.42 -29.32 2.03
C GLY A 336 -1.47 -28.52 2.90
N SER A 337 -0.81 -29.17 3.87
CA SER A 337 0.09 -28.50 4.83
C SER A 337 1.54 -28.39 4.37
N ILE A 338 1.88 -28.92 3.19
CA ILE A 338 3.24 -28.99 2.67
C ILE A 338 3.53 -27.75 1.83
N HIS A 339 4.69 -27.13 2.03
CA HIS A 339 5.13 -26.00 1.23
C HIS A 339 6.09 -26.48 0.12
N ASN A 340 5.93 -25.97 -1.09
CA ASN A 340 6.79 -26.20 -2.24
C ASN A 340 7.33 -24.86 -2.74
N VAL A 341 8.55 -24.81 -3.26
CA VAL A 341 9.11 -23.61 -3.89
C VAL A 341 8.84 -23.68 -5.39
N LEU A 342 8.03 -22.75 -5.90
CA LEU A 342 7.66 -22.68 -7.31
C LEU A 342 8.25 -21.42 -7.95
N CYS A 343 8.53 -21.51 -9.24
CA CYS A 343 8.89 -20.37 -10.05
C CYS A 343 7.64 -19.68 -10.63
N THR A 344 7.62 -18.35 -10.59
CA THR A 344 6.57 -17.46 -11.11
C THR A 344 7.01 -16.69 -12.36
N ALA A 345 8.20 -16.99 -12.89
CA ALA A 345 8.65 -16.43 -14.17
C ALA A 345 7.68 -16.85 -15.29
N ASN A 346 7.50 -15.97 -16.29
CA ASN A 346 6.58 -16.24 -17.40
C ASN A 346 6.89 -17.58 -18.07
N ASN A 347 5.86 -18.42 -18.22
CA ASN A 347 5.94 -19.73 -18.88
C ASN A 347 6.88 -20.74 -18.18
N CYS A 348 7.17 -20.53 -16.88
CA CYS A 348 7.94 -21.48 -16.08
C CYS A 348 7.02 -22.29 -15.16
N HIS A 349 6.92 -23.60 -15.39
CA HIS A 349 6.10 -24.53 -14.60
C HIS A 349 6.95 -25.46 -13.72
N SER A 350 8.09 -24.96 -13.24
CA SER A 350 9.03 -25.76 -12.45
C SER A 350 8.62 -25.83 -10.97
N ASN A 351 8.53 -27.05 -10.44
CA ASN A 351 8.51 -27.30 -9.01
C ASN A 351 9.96 -27.29 -8.48
N CYS A 352 10.53 -26.09 -8.33
CA CYS A 352 11.95 -25.90 -8.02
C CYS A 352 12.40 -26.58 -6.71
N LEU A 353 11.50 -26.73 -5.74
CA LEU A 353 11.69 -27.64 -4.60
C LEU A 353 10.34 -28.17 -4.11
N GLU A 354 10.12 -29.47 -4.21
CA GLU A 354 8.95 -30.12 -3.59
C GLU A 354 9.27 -30.51 -2.14
N HIS A 355 8.26 -30.47 -1.26
CA HIS A 355 8.40 -30.82 0.16
C HIS A 355 9.48 -29.99 0.88
N CYS A 356 9.36 -28.66 0.78
CA CYS A 356 10.24 -27.74 1.46
C CYS A 356 10.06 -27.86 2.98
N ASN A 357 11.07 -28.42 3.66
CA ASN A 357 11.13 -28.53 5.12
C ASN A 357 11.47 -27.21 5.82
N PHE A 358 11.70 -26.13 5.06
CA PHE A 358 11.97 -24.81 5.61
C PHE A 358 10.64 -24.12 6.00
N PRO A 359 10.57 -23.43 7.15
CA PRO A 359 9.40 -22.65 7.53
C PRO A 359 8.97 -21.69 6.42
N PHE A 360 7.67 -21.45 6.32
CA PHE A 360 7.13 -20.50 5.36
C PHE A 360 7.74 -19.10 5.57
N THR A 361 8.32 -18.54 4.51
CA THR A 361 8.90 -17.21 4.45
C THR A 361 8.46 -16.50 3.17
N LEU A 362 8.11 -15.22 3.30
CA LEU A 362 7.87 -14.32 2.17
C LEU A 362 9.11 -13.51 1.79
N ASP A 363 10.12 -13.51 2.67
CA ASP A 363 11.41 -12.88 2.40
C ASP A 363 12.21 -13.75 1.42
N GLN A 364 12.42 -13.19 0.22
CA GLN A 364 13.19 -13.80 -0.85
C GLN A 364 14.66 -13.97 -0.47
N GLU A 365 15.24 -13.10 0.36
CA GLU A 365 16.64 -13.26 0.80
C GLU A 365 16.79 -14.44 1.76
N THR A 366 15.87 -14.57 2.72
CA THR A 366 15.79 -15.74 3.60
C THR A 366 15.55 -17.02 2.79
N LEU A 367 14.71 -16.96 1.76
CA LEU A 367 14.44 -18.08 0.85
C LEU A 367 15.69 -18.43 0.01
N ALA A 368 16.39 -17.43 -0.54
CA ALA A 368 17.64 -17.57 -1.30
C ALA A 368 18.76 -18.22 -0.49
N LYS A 369 18.83 -17.87 0.80
CA LYS A 369 19.87 -18.34 1.72
C LYS A 369 19.61 -19.77 2.21
N SER A 370 18.33 -20.15 2.35
CA SER A 370 17.93 -21.36 3.09
C SER A 370 17.32 -22.45 2.22
N CYS A 371 16.89 -22.15 0.99
CA CYS A 371 16.43 -23.16 0.03
C CYS A 371 17.60 -23.78 -0.72
N SER A 372 17.64 -25.12 -0.76
CA SER A 372 18.62 -25.88 -1.54
C SER A 372 18.47 -25.74 -3.05
N CYS A 373 17.40 -25.08 -3.51
CA CYS A 373 17.08 -24.87 -4.92
C CYS A 373 17.87 -23.73 -5.58
N PHE A 374 18.61 -22.93 -4.81
CA PHE A 374 19.40 -21.82 -5.35
C PHE A 374 20.89 -22.12 -5.30
N GLU A 375 21.63 -21.57 -6.27
CA GLU A 375 23.07 -21.70 -6.31
C GLU A 375 23.73 -21.00 -5.11
N ASP A 376 24.69 -21.67 -4.47
CA ASP A 376 25.51 -21.07 -3.43
C ASP A 376 26.85 -20.62 -4.00
N LYS A 377 26.83 -19.48 -4.70
CA LYS A 377 28.05 -18.84 -5.23
C LYS A 377 28.55 -17.74 -4.28
N PRO A 378 29.79 -17.85 -3.76
CA PRO A 378 30.40 -16.78 -2.98
C PRO A 378 30.55 -15.50 -3.81
N GLY A 379 30.16 -14.35 -3.25
CA GLY A 379 30.32 -13.04 -3.89
C GLY A 379 29.18 -12.58 -4.80
N VAL A 380 28.11 -13.39 -4.98
CA VAL A 380 26.88 -12.97 -5.67
C VAL A 380 25.82 -12.59 -4.63
N ALA A 381 25.22 -11.40 -4.77
CA ALA A 381 24.13 -10.95 -3.91
C ALA A 381 22.96 -11.95 -3.90
N LEU A 382 22.31 -12.16 -2.75
CA LEU A 382 21.32 -13.24 -2.55
C LEU A 382 20.20 -13.23 -3.60
N LEU A 383 19.64 -12.06 -3.93
CA LEU A 383 18.56 -11.92 -4.92
C LEU A 383 19.03 -12.13 -6.37
N LYS A 384 20.35 -12.00 -6.63
CA LYS A 384 20.95 -12.24 -7.95
C LYS A 384 21.33 -13.70 -8.18
N ARG A 385 21.09 -14.58 -7.21
CA ARG A 385 21.32 -16.02 -7.35
C ARG A 385 20.29 -16.65 -8.28
N ARG A 386 20.71 -17.65 -9.04
CA ARG A 386 19.83 -18.42 -9.92
C ARG A 386 19.38 -19.72 -9.28
N CYS A 387 18.17 -20.14 -9.62
CA CYS A 387 17.67 -21.45 -9.26
C CYS A 387 18.39 -22.52 -10.08
N THR A 388 18.86 -23.58 -9.44
CA THR A 388 19.56 -24.69 -10.11
C THR A 388 18.62 -25.58 -10.93
N VAL A 389 17.29 -25.40 -10.79
CA VAL A 389 16.26 -26.18 -11.50
C VAL A 389 15.76 -25.46 -12.75
N CYS A 390 15.39 -24.18 -12.64
CA CYS A 390 14.80 -23.43 -13.75
C CYS A 390 15.66 -22.27 -14.27
N ASP A 391 16.82 -22.02 -13.67
CA ASP A 391 17.79 -20.95 -14.03
C ASP A 391 17.27 -19.50 -13.92
N HIS A 392 16.05 -19.30 -13.40
CA HIS A 392 15.50 -17.98 -13.08
C HIS A 392 16.05 -17.43 -11.75
N LEU A 393 15.93 -16.11 -11.56
CA LEU A 393 16.39 -15.43 -10.36
C LEU A 393 15.53 -15.79 -9.15
N VAL A 394 16.09 -15.64 -7.94
CA VAL A 394 15.33 -15.85 -6.68
C VAL A 394 14.04 -15.03 -6.66
N GLU A 395 14.06 -13.85 -7.26
CA GLU A 395 12.91 -12.95 -7.28
C GLU A 395 11.65 -13.60 -7.88
N ASP A 396 11.86 -14.51 -8.83
CA ASP A 396 10.81 -15.28 -9.49
C ASP A 396 10.39 -16.52 -8.70
N HIS A 397 10.75 -16.67 -7.42
CA HIS A 397 10.43 -17.87 -6.64
C HIS A 397 9.67 -17.56 -5.36
N ARG A 398 8.70 -18.41 -5.03
CA ARG A 398 7.90 -18.30 -3.80
C ARG A 398 7.55 -19.68 -3.26
N GLN A 399 7.31 -19.73 -1.94
CA GLN A 399 6.73 -20.90 -1.31
C GLN A 399 5.21 -20.88 -1.47
N TYR A 400 4.66 -21.97 -2.03
CA TYR A 400 3.22 -22.20 -2.16
C TYR A 400 2.84 -23.53 -1.52
N ARG A 401 1.59 -23.66 -1.09
CA ARG A 401 1.01 -24.96 -0.72
C ARG A 401 0.47 -25.73 -1.91
N THR A 402 0.87 -25.33 -3.10
CA THR A 402 0.51 -25.96 -4.35
C THR A 402 1.74 -26.49 -5.04
N ARG A 403 1.55 -27.34 -6.05
CA ARG A 403 2.61 -27.72 -6.99
C ARG A 403 2.05 -27.75 -8.40
N TRP A 404 2.91 -27.47 -9.39
CA TRP A 404 2.58 -27.70 -10.78
C TRP A 404 2.46 -29.22 -11.01
N VAL A 405 1.35 -29.62 -11.58
CA VAL A 405 1.12 -30.96 -12.11
C VAL A 405 0.95 -30.78 -13.62
N GLU A 406 1.83 -31.43 -14.37
CA GLU A 406 1.66 -31.55 -15.81
C GLU A 406 0.48 -32.48 -16.05
N ASN A 407 -0.63 -31.91 -16.52
CA ASN A 407 -1.80 -32.66 -16.92
C ASN A 407 -1.83 -32.74 -18.44
N ILE A 408 -2.07 -33.94 -18.94
CA ILE A 408 -2.41 -34.15 -20.33
C ILE A 408 -3.92 -34.07 -20.39
N ARG A 409 -4.45 -32.99 -20.96
CA ARG A 409 -5.84 -33.03 -21.44
C ARG A 409 -5.76 -33.91 -22.68
N GLU A 410 -6.16 -35.16 -22.55
CA GLU A 410 -7.03 -35.69 -23.60
C GLU A 410 -8.24 -34.78 -23.54
N GLU A 411 -8.18 -33.68 -24.30
CA GLU A 411 -9.35 -32.89 -24.59
C GLU A 411 -10.30 -33.92 -25.17
N ARG A 412 -11.35 -34.25 -24.40
CA ARG A 412 -12.46 -35.07 -24.86
C ARG A 412 -12.74 -34.53 -26.24
N SER A 413 -12.44 -35.41 -27.19
CA SER A 413 -12.79 -35.39 -28.59
C SER A 413 -13.62 -34.17 -28.95
N ILE A 414 -13.22 -33.45 -30.01
CA ILE A 414 -14.18 -33.06 -31.05
C ILE A 414 -15.34 -34.05 -30.95
N ASP A 415 -16.52 -33.63 -30.46
CA ASP A 415 -17.64 -34.52 -30.14
C ASP A 415 -17.62 -35.67 -31.15
N GLU A 416 -17.65 -36.95 -30.74
CA GLU A 416 -17.57 -38.07 -31.70
C GLU A 416 -18.50 -37.83 -32.90
N LYS A 417 -19.61 -37.13 -32.64
CA LYS A 417 -20.51 -36.52 -33.62
C LYS A 417 -19.87 -35.48 -34.54
N SER A 418 -19.20 -34.44 -34.05
CA SER A 418 -18.47 -33.45 -34.87
C SER A 418 -17.35 -34.05 -35.72
N LYS A 419 -16.68 -35.11 -35.24
CA LYS A 419 -15.67 -35.84 -36.03
C LYS A 419 -16.33 -36.69 -37.12
N HIS A 420 -17.38 -37.41 -36.75
CA HIS A 420 -18.20 -38.18 -37.69
C HIS A 420 -18.86 -37.31 -38.76
N ASP A 421 -19.38 -36.14 -38.39
CA ASP A 421 -20.04 -35.19 -39.29
C ASP A 421 -19.03 -34.48 -40.21
N PHE A 422 -17.77 -34.28 -39.77
CA PHE A 422 -16.67 -33.82 -40.61
C PHE A 422 -16.23 -34.89 -41.62
N ASP A 423 -16.10 -36.14 -41.19
CA ASP A 423 -15.76 -37.28 -42.06
C ASP A 423 -16.90 -37.62 -43.04
N ALA A 424 -18.16 -37.30 -42.68
CA ALA A 424 -19.34 -37.48 -43.52
C ALA A 424 -19.64 -36.30 -44.46
N ALA A 425 -18.99 -35.15 -44.27
CA ALA A 425 -19.18 -33.97 -45.12
C ALA A 425 -18.68 -34.24 -46.55
N LYS A 426 -19.53 -34.00 -47.54
CA LYS A 426 -19.23 -34.31 -48.96
C LYS A 426 -18.71 -33.10 -49.72
N THR A 427 -18.90 -31.91 -49.17
CA THR A 427 -18.54 -30.65 -49.82
C THR A 427 -17.64 -29.79 -48.93
N GLN A 428 -16.78 -29.00 -49.56
CA GLN A 428 -15.89 -28.06 -48.85
C GLN A 428 -16.68 -27.04 -48.02
N THR A 429 -17.87 -26.64 -48.46
CA THR A 429 -18.76 -25.72 -47.74
C THR A 429 -19.30 -26.32 -46.45
N GLU A 430 -19.63 -27.62 -46.44
CA GLU A 430 -20.07 -28.34 -45.23
C GLU A 430 -18.92 -28.48 -44.22
N MET A 431 -17.72 -28.83 -44.67
CA MET A 431 -16.52 -28.87 -43.82
C MET A 431 -16.19 -27.51 -43.19
N LEU A 432 -16.28 -26.41 -43.97
CA LEU A 432 -16.08 -25.04 -43.46
C LEU A 432 -17.12 -24.68 -42.39
N THR A 433 -18.39 -25.01 -42.64
CA THR A 433 -19.48 -24.73 -41.70
C THR A 433 -19.28 -25.47 -40.38
N MET A 434 -18.85 -26.74 -40.42
CA MET A 434 -18.54 -27.53 -39.23
C MET A 434 -17.35 -26.97 -38.44
N LEU A 435 -16.26 -26.58 -39.12
CA LEU A 435 -15.10 -25.97 -38.47
C LEU A 435 -15.44 -24.65 -37.78
N MET A 436 -16.25 -23.81 -38.43
CA MET A 436 -16.75 -22.56 -37.84
C MET A 436 -17.60 -22.81 -36.60
N GLU A 437 -18.42 -23.85 -36.60
CA GLU A 437 -19.29 -24.20 -35.46
C GLU A 437 -18.49 -24.73 -34.27
N VAL A 438 -17.46 -25.56 -34.51
CA VAL A 438 -16.54 -26.02 -33.46
C VAL A 438 -15.78 -24.84 -32.85
N ALA A 439 -15.21 -23.97 -33.69
CA ALA A 439 -14.50 -22.78 -33.23
C ALA A 439 -15.42 -21.83 -32.45
N ARG A 440 -16.67 -21.65 -32.89
CA ARG A 440 -17.69 -20.85 -32.18
C ARG A 440 -17.96 -21.41 -30.79
N LYS A 441 -18.24 -22.70 -30.69
CA LYS A 441 -18.53 -23.36 -29.41
C LYS A 441 -17.34 -23.26 -28.45
N GLU A 442 -16.12 -23.42 -28.95
CA GLU A 442 -14.91 -23.28 -28.16
C GLU A 442 -14.71 -21.83 -27.66
N ILE A 443 -14.99 -20.82 -28.49
CA ILE A 443 -14.99 -19.41 -28.06
C ILE A 443 -16.03 -19.19 -26.96
N GLU A 444 -17.22 -19.76 -27.07
CA GLU A 444 -18.27 -19.68 -26.04
C GLU A 444 -17.85 -20.33 -24.72
N ASP A 445 -17.17 -21.47 -24.76
CA ASP A 445 -16.63 -22.14 -23.58
C ASP A 445 -15.56 -21.28 -22.90
N LEU A 446 -14.62 -20.74 -23.68
CA LEU A 446 -13.58 -19.82 -23.19
C LEU A 446 -14.17 -18.53 -22.60
N GLU A 447 -15.24 -17.99 -23.18
CA GLU A 447 -15.94 -16.81 -22.66
C GLU A 447 -16.64 -17.09 -21.33
N ARG A 448 -17.21 -18.29 -21.16
CA ARG A 448 -17.78 -18.75 -19.88
C ARG A 448 -16.73 -18.89 -18.79
N ASP A 449 -15.54 -19.39 -19.11
CA ASP A 449 -14.43 -19.48 -18.16
C ASP A 449 -13.98 -18.08 -17.70
N ILE A 450 -13.89 -17.11 -18.62
CA ILE A 450 -13.61 -15.71 -18.26
C ILE A 450 -14.70 -15.13 -17.37
N ASP A 451 -15.98 -15.39 -17.66
CA ASP A 451 -17.11 -14.95 -16.84
C ASP A 451 -17.03 -15.48 -15.41
N ALA A 452 -16.64 -16.75 -15.24
CA ALA A 452 -16.46 -17.35 -13.92
C ALA A 452 -15.37 -16.62 -13.11
N PHE A 453 -14.20 -16.36 -13.71
CA PHE A 453 -13.12 -15.63 -13.02
C PHE A 453 -13.48 -14.18 -12.72
N VAL A 454 -14.21 -13.51 -13.62
CA VAL A 454 -14.71 -12.16 -13.39
C VAL A 454 -15.73 -12.13 -12.24
N ALA A 455 -16.58 -13.15 -12.12
CA ALA A 455 -17.54 -13.26 -11.03
C ALA A 455 -16.87 -13.43 -9.65
N GLU A 456 -15.75 -14.16 -9.57
CA GLU A 456 -14.96 -14.29 -8.32
C GLU A 456 -14.44 -12.94 -7.79
N ILE A 457 -14.17 -11.97 -8.67
CA ILE A 457 -13.69 -10.63 -8.29
C ILE A 457 -14.85 -9.69 -7.94
N LYS A 458 -16.02 -9.90 -8.56
CA LYS A 458 -17.13 -8.95 -8.58
C LYS A 458 -17.62 -8.58 -7.17
N ASP A 459 -17.89 -9.57 -6.33
CA ASP A 459 -18.49 -9.34 -5.01
C ASP A 459 -17.58 -8.49 -4.12
N SER A 460 -16.29 -8.83 -4.09
CA SER A 460 -15.28 -8.11 -3.29
C SER A 460 -15.01 -6.72 -3.87
N TYR A 461 -15.00 -6.58 -5.20
CA TYR A 461 -14.88 -5.29 -5.90
C TYR A 461 -16.03 -4.33 -5.59
N GLU A 462 -17.28 -4.79 -5.69
CA GLU A 462 -18.47 -3.99 -5.38
C GLU A 462 -18.51 -3.59 -3.90
N LYS A 463 -18.20 -4.54 -3.02
CA LYS A 463 -18.10 -4.29 -1.58
C LYS A 463 -17.05 -3.23 -1.26
N TYR A 464 -15.87 -3.30 -1.88
CA TYR A 464 -14.82 -2.29 -1.71
C TYR A 464 -15.27 -0.92 -2.21
N ASN A 465 -15.85 -0.81 -3.40
CA ASN A 465 -16.27 0.47 -3.97
C ASN A 465 -17.36 1.14 -3.11
N LYS A 466 -18.20 0.36 -2.44
CA LYS A 466 -19.20 0.87 -1.49
C LYS A 466 -18.61 1.31 -0.15
N LEU A 467 -17.60 0.59 0.35
CA LEU A 467 -17.03 0.81 1.68
C LEU A 467 -15.88 1.81 1.71
N SER A 468 -15.07 1.90 0.64
CA SER A 468 -13.90 2.79 0.57
C SER A 468 -14.28 4.26 0.44
N LEU A 469 -13.46 5.15 0.99
CA LEU A 469 -13.59 6.59 0.79
C LEU A 469 -13.26 7.00 -0.65
N SER A 470 -12.37 6.27 -1.34
CA SER A 470 -12.04 6.53 -2.75
C SER A 470 -13.21 6.23 -3.70
N GLY A 471 -14.13 5.35 -3.30
CA GLY A 471 -15.27 4.89 -4.10
C GLY A 471 -14.91 4.09 -5.35
N SER A 472 -13.63 3.81 -5.56
CA SER A 472 -13.12 3.13 -6.76
C SER A 472 -11.77 2.48 -6.48
N PHE A 473 -11.72 1.16 -6.63
CA PHE A 473 -10.46 0.40 -6.61
C PHE A 473 -9.61 0.68 -7.86
N ILE A 474 -10.24 0.87 -9.03
CA ILE A 474 -9.53 1.25 -10.27
C ILE A 474 -8.75 2.55 -10.08
N ARG A 475 -9.37 3.58 -9.47
CA ARG A 475 -8.71 4.87 -9.21
C ARG A 475 -7.46 4.70 -8.36
N HIS A 476 -7.46 3.77 -7.41
CA HIS A 476 -6.28 3.45 -6.60
C HIS A 476 -5.12 2.96 -7.48
N ILE A 477 -5.38 1.96 -8.33
CA ILE A 477 -4.36 1.40 -9.25
C ILE A 477 -3.91 2.44 -10.27
N SER A 478 -4.84 3.20 -10.88
CA SER A 478 -4.49 4.24 -11.85
C SER A 478 -3.63 5.34 -11.25
N SER A 479 -3.83 5.69 -9.98
CA SER A 479 -2.97 6.65 -9.29
C SER A 479 -1.56 6.13 -9.12
N ALA A 480 -1.40 4.83 -8.85
CA ALA A 480 -0.10 4.17 -8.76
C ALA A 480 0.63 4.14 -10.11
N ILE A 481 -0.10 3.87 -11.21
CA ILE A 481 0.45 3.96 -12.58
C ILE A 481 0.99 5.36 -12.86
N ARG A 482 0.20 6.41 -12.60
CA ARG A 482 0.64 7.81 -12.81
C ARG A 482 1.90 8.18 -12.02
N MET A 483 2.04 7.63 -10.81
CA MET A 483 3.23 7.85 -9.98
C MET A 483 4.47 7.16 -10.57
N LEU A 484 4.32 5.95 -11.13
CA LEU A 484 5.40 5.26 -11.85
C LEU A 484 5.80 5.99 -13.13
N GLU A 485 4.83 6.44 -13.94
CA GLU A 485 5.09 7.21 -15.17
C GLU A 485 5.86 8.50 -14.86
N TYR A 486 5.44 9.22 -13.81
CA TYR A 486 6.15 10.41 -13.34
C TYR A 486 7.58 10.07 -12.91
N THR A 487 7.76 8.97 -12.18
CA THR A 487 9.07 8.49 -11.73
C THR A 487 9.96 8.10 -12.91
N GLU A 488 9.39 7.43 -13.92
CA GLU A 488 10.08 7.06 -15.16
C GLU A 488 10.63 8.29 -15.90
N VAL A 489 9.79 9.32 -16.10
CA VAL A 489 10.20 10.58 -16.76
C VAL A 489 11.32 11.27 -15.97
N ARG A 490 11.18 11.34 -14.65
CA ARG A 490 12.18 11.96 -13.76
C ARG A 490 13.52 11.24 -13.83
N ILE A 491 13.52 9.92 -13.73
CA ILE A 491 14.72 9.08 -13.69
C ILE A 491 15.39 9.03 -15.08
N LYS A 492 14.62 9.05 -16.18
CA LYS A 492 15.15 9.26 -17.55
C LYS A 492 15.90 10.57 -17.68
N SER A 493 15.34 11.67 -17.14
CA SER A 493 15.99 12.98 -17.18
C SER A 493 17.29 13.05 -16.35
N GLN A 494 17.47 12.15 -15.39
CA GLN A 494 18.64 12.07 -14.51
C GLN A 494 19.72 11.09 -15.01
N GLY A 495 19.54 10.47 -16.19
CA GLY A 495 20.54 9.61 -16.82
C GLY A 495 20.67 8.22 -16.19
N ALA A 496 19.58 7.68 -15.65
CA ALA A 496 19.58 6.35 -15.04
C ALA A 496 19.85 5.21 -16.04
N ASP A 497 20.23 4.06 -15.48
CA ASP A 497 20.56 2.86 -16.24
C ASP A 497 19.31 2.18 -16.84
N SER A 498 19.53 1.44 -17.92
CA SER A 498 18.43 0.78 -18.65
C SER A 498 17.69 -0.27 -17.81
N GLU A 499 18.30 -0.80 -16.75
CA GLU A 499 17.73 -1.83 -15.89
C GLU A 499 16.61 -1.27 -15.00
N THR A 500 16.82 -0.12 -14.33
CA THR A 500 15.77 0.53 -13.53
C THR A 500 14.58 0.98 -14.38
N LEU A 501 14.83 1.48 -15.59
CA LEU A 501 13.76 1.87 -16.51
C LEU A 501 12.92 0.66 -16.97
N ASP A 502 13.56 -0.48 -17.24
CA ASP A 502 12.87 -1.72 -17.60
C ASP A 502 12.01 -2.27 -16.45
N GLN A 503 12.51 -2.18 -15.21
CA GLN A 503 11.74 -2.56 -14.01
C GLN A 503 10.48 -1.70 -13.81
N ILE A 504 10.60 -0.38 -13.98
CA ILE A 504 9.44 0.54 -13.90
C ILE A 504 8.44 0.23 -15.00
N ALA A 505 8.90 0.04 -16.25
CA ALA A 505 8.04 -0.28 -17.38
C ALA A 505 7.29 -1.62 -17.19
N LYS A 506 7.96 -2.66 -16.68
CA LYS A 506 7.33 -3.93 -16.32
C LYS A 506 6.26 -3.76 -15.24
N SER A 507 6.52 -2.92 -14.24
CA SER A 507 5.59 -2.63 -13.16
C SER A 507 4.35 -1.88 -13.65
N ILE A 508 4.52 -0.89 -14.52
CA ILE A 508 3.41 -0.17 -15.19
C ILE A 508 2.56 -1.18 -15.96
N LYS A 509 3.16 -1.97 -16.85
CA LYS A 509 2.45 -2.96 -17.67
C LYS A 509 1.67 -3.98 -16.83
N ARG A 510 2.21 -4.39 -15.68
CA ARG A 510 1.52 -5.27 -14.74
C ARG A 510 0.27 -4.60 -14.15
N LEU A 511 0.37 -3.34 -13.72
CA LEU A 511 -0.78 -2.60 -13.17
C LEU A 511 -1.84 -2.29 -14.24
N GLU A 512 -1.44 -1.98 -15.47
CA GLU A 512 -2.36 -1.78 -16.60
C GLU A 512 -3.20 -3.04 -16.88
N LYS A 513 -2.57 -4.22 -16.86
CA LYS A 513 -3.31 -5.49 -16.97
C LYS A 513 -4.34 -5.67 -15.85
N LYS A 514 -4.00 -5.28 -14.60
CA LYS A 514 -4.95 -5.32 -13.48
C LYS A 514 -6.15 -4.40 -13.76
N VAL A 515 -5.92 -3.19 -14.25
CA VAL A 515 -6.98 -2.23 -14.61
C VAL A 515 -7.88 -2.79 -15.71
N GLN A 516 -7.31 -3.38 -16.76
CA GLN A 516 -8.08 -3.96 -17.87
C GLN A 516 -9.07 -5.03 -17.39
N ILE A 517 -8.65 -5.92 -16.48
CA ILE A 517 -9.56 -6.93 -15.91
C ILE A 517 -10.68 -6.27 -15.10
N LEU A 518 -10.35 -5.28 -14.28
CA LEU A 518 -11.36 -4.58 -13.48
C LEU A 518 -12.36 -3.79 -14.33
N GLU A 519 -11.92 -3.22 -15.46
CA GLU A 519 -12.83 -2.59 -16.42
C GLU A 519 -13.77 -3.60 -17.07
N VAL A 520 -13.31 -4.83 -17.32
CA VAL A 520 -14.19 -5.93 -17.78
C VAL A 520 -15.20 -6.29 -16.69
N VAL A 521 -14.78 -6.36 -15.42
CA VAL A 521 -15.67 -6.58 -14.27
C VAL A 521 -16.76 -5.48 -14.20
N GLU A 522 -16.40 -4.21 -14.34
CA GLU A 522 -17.37 -3.10 -14.35
C GLU A 522 -18.34 -3.16 -15.53
N LYS A 523 -17.85 -3.42 -16.74
CA LYS A 523 -18.69 -3.51 -17.95
C LYS A 523 -19.68 -4.66 -17.87
N ARG A 524 -19.23 -5.85 -17.47
CA ARG A 524 -20.09 -7.04 -17.30
C ARG A 524 -21.02 -6.91 -16.10
N GLY A 525 -20.64 -6.14 -15.08
CA GLY A 525 -21.50 -5.79 -13.95
C GLY A 525 -22.68 -4.90 -14.34
N LYS A 526 -22.45 -3.88 -15.17
CA LYS A 526 -23.50 -2.95 -15.65
C LYS A 526 -24.48 -3.62 -16.62
N ALA A 527 -24.01 -4.47 -17.52
CA ALA A 527 -24.86 -5.16 -18.50
C ALA A 527 -25.94 -6.05 -17.85
N LYS A 528 -25.67 -6.64 -16.67
CA LYS A 528 -26.65 -7.46 -15.92
C LYS A 528 -27.63 -6.66 -15.06
N LEU A 529 -27.47 -5.34 -14.93
CA LEU A 529 -28.39 -4.46 -14.20
C LEU A 529 -29.42 -3.79 -15.14
N GLU A 530 -29.18 -3.85 -16.45
CA GLU A 530 -30.05 -3.32 -17.50
C GLU A 530 -30.96 -4.40 -18.15
N GLU A 531 -30.74 -5.68 -17.81
CA GLU A 531 -31.66 -6.82 -18.03
C GLU A 531 -32.51 -7.08 -16.78
#